data_AF-A0A8T5L8U1-F1
#
_entry.id   AF-A0A8T5L8U1-F1
#
_cell.length_a   1.000
_cell.length_b   1.000
_cell.length_c   1.000
_cell.angle_alpha   90.00
_cell.angle_beta   90.00
_cell.angle_gamma   90.00
#
_symmetry.space_group_name_H-M   'P 1'
#
loop_
_entity.id
_entity.type
_entity.pdbx_description
1 polymer ?
#
loop_
_entity_poly.entity_id
_entity_poly.type
_entity_poly.pdbx_seq_one_letter_code
_entity_poly.pdbx_strand_id
1 'polypeptide(L)'
;MGVLEEVTGMKAQGISDTQIIQILQEEGIPPKEINDAMAQSQIKNAVSNQGTQDMQQSIMSQEPTPMESYEEEREPDQMMQAQQGYAPQEEGMMDYNQGYTQEAYPQEAYPQQYPASEGQDYGASYGYDYGGGYAGGTDTGTLIEIAEQIFSEKIRKIQNQLDSLNEFKSLTQTRMITMEGRLKRMETMIDQLQLSILDKVGSYGQNLSSIKKEMTMMQDSFGKMINKATAHSEPINTAKKRR
;
A
#
# COMPACT_ATOMS: atom_id res chain seq x y z
N MET A 1 25.92 -15.97 -9.39
CA MET A 1 25.88 -14.58 -9.86
C MET A 1 24.63 -13.95 -9.27
N GLY A 2 24.62 -12.65 -8.96
CA GLY A 2 23.41 -12.02 -8.45
C GLY A 2 22.41 -11.77 -9.58
N VAL A 3 21.12 -11.76 -9.24
CA VAL A 3 20.01 -11.50 -10.19
C VAL A 3 20.16 -10.13 -10.86
N LEU A 4 20.73 -9.15 -10.15
CA LEU A 4 21.02 -7.81 -10.68
C LEU A 4 22.05 -7.83 -11.81
N GLU A 5 23.15 -8.57 -11.64
CA GLU A 5 24.19 -8.70 -12.68
C GLU A 5 23.63 -9.37 -13.94
N GLU A 6 22.79 -10.37 -13.76
CA GLU A 6 22.15 -11.12 -14.84
C GLU A 6 21.17 -10.26 -15.64
N VAL A 7 20.28 -9.53 -14.95
CA VAL A 7 19.38 -8.54 -15.56
C VAL A 7 20.18 -7.49 -16.34
N THR A 8 21.26 -6.97 -15.76
CA THR A 8 22.09 -5.93 -16.40
C THR A 8 22.80 -6.48 -17.63
N GLY A 9 23.29 -7.72 -17.57
CA GLY A 9 23.91 -8.41 -18.70
C GLY A 9 22.93 -8.68 -19.84
N MET A 10 21.73 -9.18 -19.54
CA MET A 10 20.67 -9.41 -20.53
C MET A 10 20.20 -8.10 -21.17
N LYS A 11 20.07 -7.02 -20.39
CA LYS A 11 19.78 -5.69 -20.94
C LYS A 11 20.86 -5.17 -21.87
N ALA A 12 22.14 -5.37 -21.52
CA ALA A 12 23.26 -5.00 -22.39
C ALA A 12 23.28 -5.78 -23.70
N GLN A 13 22.70 -6.98 -23.73
CA GLN A 13 22.51 -7.79 -24.95
C GLN A 13 21.28 -7.36 -25.78
N GLY A 14 20.51 -6.36 -25.34
CA GLY A 14 19.32 -5.87 -26.04
C GLY A 14 18.07 -6.74 -25.85
N ILE A 15 18.07 -7.64 -24.86
CA ILE A 15 16.91 -8.45 -24.50
C ILE A 15 15.84 -7.55 -23.87
N SER A 16 14.57 -7.71 -24.26
CA SER A 16 13.48 -6.87 -23.73
C SER A 16 13.16 -7.22 -22.27
N ASP A 17 12.73 -6.24 -21.48
CA ASP A 17 12.36 -6.42 -20.07
C ASP A 17 11.37 -7.59 -19.85
N THR A 18 10.44 -7.79 -20.78
CA THR A 18 9.48 -8.91 -20.77
C THR A 18 10.14 -10.28 -20.97
N GLN A 19 11.15 -10.38 -21.84
CA GLN A 19 11.88 -11.61 -22.09
C GLN A 19 12.80 -11.94 -20.91
N ILE A 20 13.43 -10.93 -20.32
CA ILE A 20 14.25 -11.09 -19.10
C ILE A 20 13.42 -11.68 -17.96
N ILE A 21 12.20 -11.17 -17.75
CA ILE A 21 11.29 -11.70 -16.73
C ILE A 21 10.96 -13.17 -16.97
N GLN A 22 10.72 -13.57 -18.22
CA GLN A 22 10.42 -14.98 -18.57
C GLN A 22 11.62 -15.90 -18.30
N ILE A 23 12.83 -15.51 -18.75
CA ILE A 23 14.04 -16.30 -18.56
C ILE A 23 14.33 -16.50 -17.06
N LEU A 24 14.28 -15.42 -16.27
CA LEU A 24 14.55 -15.50 -14.82
C LEU A 24 13.48 -16.30 -14.07
N GLN A 25 12.22 -16.29 -14.54
CA GLN A 25 11.17 -17.14 -14.00
C GLN A 25 11.41 -18.62 -14.32
N GLU A 26 11.89 -18.94 -15.52
CA GLU A 26 12.26 -20.30 -15.92
C GLU A 26 13.45 -20.83 -15.10
N GLU A 27 14.35 -19.94 -14.68
CA GLU A 27 15.46 -20.24 -13.77
C GLU A 27 15.02 -20.38 -12.30
N GLY A 28 13.72 -20.17 -12.02
CA GLY A 28 13.13 -20.36 -10.69
C GLY A 28 13.32 -19.17 -9.75
N ILE A 29 13.69 -17.99 -10.27
CA ILE A 29 13.88 -16.79 -9.46
C ILE A 29 12.50 -16.22 -9.08
N PRO A 30 12.27 -15.87 -7.80
CA PRO A 30 10.98 -15.36 -7.36
C PRO A 30 10.65 -14.01 -8.00
N PRO A 31 9.38 -13.76 -8.40
CA PRO A 31 8.98 -12.52 -9.09
C PRO A 31 9.34 -11.22 -8.35
N LYS A 32 9.36 -11.26 -7.02
CA LYS A 32 9.73 -10.10 -6.19
C LYS A 32 11.20 -9.70 -6.41
N GLU A 33 12.08 -10.68 -6.49
CA GLU A 33 13.53 -10.48 -6.66
C GLU A 33 13.87 -10.01 -8.08
N ILE A 34 13.13 -10.52 -9.07
CA ILE A 34 13.18 -10.03 -10.46
C ILE A 34 12.80 -8.54 -10.53
N ASN A 35 11.68 -8.15 -9.91
CA ASN A 35 11.22 -6.76 -9.92
C ASN A 35 12.18 -5.81 -9.21
N ASP A 36 12.75 -6.24 -8.09
CA ASP A 36 13.75 -5.46 -7.35
C ASP A 36 15.04 -5.28 -8.17
N ALA A 37 15.56 -6.37 -8.76
CA ALA A 37 16.72 -6.32 -9.64
C ALA A 37 16.50 -5.44 -10.90
N MET A 38 15.30 -5.48 -11.49
CA MET A 38 14.91 -4.63 -12.62
C MET A 38 14.88 -3.16 -12.25
N ALA A 39 14.28 -2.80 -11.11
CA ALA A 39 14.24 -1.43 -10.61
C ALA A 39 15.66 -0.91 -10.30
N GLN A 40 16.48 -1.72 -9.63
CA GLN A 40 17.86 -1.38 -9.32
C GLN A 40 18.71 -1.21 -10.59
N SER A 41 18.51 -2.05 -11.61
CA SER A 41 19.21 -1.93 -12.90
C SER A 41 18.83 -0.63 -13.63
N GLN A 42 17.55 -0.24 -13.63
CA GLN A 42 17.11 1.02 -14.22
C GLN A 42 17.72 2.25 -13.52
N ILE A 43 17.73 2.24 -12.18
CA ILE A 43 18.36 3.31 -11.38
C ILE A 43 19.87 3.37 -11.69
N LYS A 44 20.55 2.22 -11.72
CA LYS A 44 21.98 2.15 -12.00
C LYS A 44 22.31 2.67 -13.40
N ASN A 45 21.49 2.36 -14.41
CA ASN A 45 21.68 2.88 -15.78
C ASN A 45 21.44 4.39 -15.85
N ALA A 46 20.42 4.91 -15.16
CA ALA A 46 20.14 6.34 -15.10
C ALA A 46 21.28 7.11 -14.42
N VAL A 47 21.81 6.58 -13.31
CA VAL A 47 22.95 7.18 -12.59
C VAL A 47 24.25 7.08 -13.40
N SER A 48 24.45 5.99 -14.15
CA SER A 48 25.65 5.79 -14.97
C SER A 48 25.67 6.69 -16.21
N ASN A 49 24.52 6.96 -16.82
CA ASN A 49 24.41 7.86 -17.97
C ASN A 49 24.53 9.35 -17.60
N GLN A 50 24.42 9.70 -16.32
CA GLN A 50 24.57 11.07 -15.84
C GLN A 50 26.03 11.43 -15.48
N GLY A 51 26.99 10.54 -15.78
CA GLY A 51 28.38 10.64 -15.35
C GLY A 51 29.38 11.24 -16.35
N THR A 52 28.99 11.80 -17.51
CA THR A 52 30.00 12.32 -18.47
C THR A 52 29.58 13.48 -19.37
N GLN A 53 28.65 14.33 -18.93
CA GLN A 53 28.51 15.67 -19.53
C GLN A 53 28.26 16.73 -18.44
N ASP A 54 29.28 17.57 -18.27
CA ASP A 54 29.24 18.92 -17.69
C ASP A 54 28.60 19.10 -16.31
N MET A 55 29.36 18.75 -15.27
CA MET A 55 29.22 19.38 -13.95
C MET A 55 29.79 20.81 -14.00
N GLN A 56 28.98 21.80 -14.37
CA GLN A 56 29.19 23.16 -13.91
C GLN A 56 28.71 23.26 -12.45
N GLN A 57 29.68 23.48 -11.56
CA GLN A 57 29.47 23.78 -10.15
C GLN A 57 28.59 25.02 -9.99
N SER A 58 27.46 24.87 -9.30
CA SER A 58 26.87 25.97 -8.53
C SER A 58 26.94 25.61 -7.06
N ILE A 59 28.01 26.08 -6.43
CA ILE A 59 28.11 26.32 -5.00
C ILE A 59 27.05 27.37 -4.67
N MET A 60 26.02 27.00 -3.89
CA MET A 60 25.16 27.97 -3.22
C MET A 60 25.27 27.76 -1.71
N SER A 61 25.72 28.82 -1.08
CA SER A 61 26.26 28.91 0.27
C SER A 61 25.27 28.52 1.36
N GLN A 62 25.84 27.92 2.42
CA GLN A 62 25.27 27.82 3.75
C GLN A 62 24.88 29.20 4.30
N GLU A 63 23.73 29.27 4.96
CA GLU A 63 23.46 30.25 6.02
C GLU A 63 22.76 29.51 7.19
N PRO A 64 23.26 29.62 8.43
CA PRO A 64 22.74 28.88 9.57
C PRO A 64 21.79 29.70 10.47
N THR A 65 20.84 28.98 11.07
CA THR A 65 20.13 29.22 12.37
C THR A 65 19.10 30.38 12.43
N PRO A 66 18.08 30.35 13.33
CA PRO A 66 18.02 29.61 14.60
C PRO A 66 16.72 28.85 14.93
N MET A 67 16.91 28.05 15.98
CA MET A 67 15.98 27.23 16.73
C MET A 67 15.21 28.12 17.74
N GLU A 68 13.89 28.18 17.66
CA GLU A 68 12.98 28.68 18.72
C GLU A 68 12.17 27.47 19.22
N SER A 69 12.49 26.92 20.39
CA SER A 69 12.05 27.36 21.74
C SER A 69 10.55 27.16 21.97
N TYR A 70 10.29 26.03 22.64
CA TYR A 70 9.20 25.73 23.56
C TYR A 70 8.50 26.96 24.14
N GLU A 71 7.18 27.00 24.02
CA GLU A 71 6.33 27.58 25.06
C GLU A 71 5.09 26.73 25.28
N GLU A 72 4.95 26.40 26.56
CA GLU A 72 3.98 25.58 27.24
C GLU A 72 2.88 26.51 27.74
N GLU A 73 1.66 26.42 27.20
CA GLU A 73 0.50 27.09 27.79
C GLU A 73 -0.49 26.05 28.29
N ARG A 74 -0.38 25.78 29.60
CA ARG A 74 -1.47 25.28 30.42
C ARG A 74 -2.45 26.42 30.65
N GLU A 75 -3.74 26.16 30.51
CA GLU A 75 -4.79 26.75 31.34
C GLU A 75 -6.02 25.81 31.42
N PRO A 76 -6.85 25.94 32.47
CA PRO A 76 -7.36 24.80 33.23
C PRO A 76 -8.86 24.48 33.03
N ASP A 77 -9.20 23.25 33.46
CA ASP A 77 -10.45 22.81 34.08
C ASP A 77 -11.68 23.74 34.02
N GLN A 78 -12.70 23.33 33.26
CA GLN A 78 -14.09 23.51 33.67
C GLN A 78 -14.90 22.23 33.48
N MET A 79 -15.32 21.69 34.62
CA MET A 79 -16.35 20.68 34.84
C MET A 79 -17.74 21.13 34.39
N MET A 80 -18.71 20.19 34.49
CA MET A 80 -20.18 20.30 34.37
C MET A 80 -20.74 20.09 32.95
N GLN A 81 -21.85 19.38 32.70
CA GLN A 81 -22.78 18.63 33.53
C GLN A 81 -23.68 17.77 32.59
N ALA A 82 -23.97 16.55 33.04
CA ALA A 82 -25.25 15.81 32.94
C ALA A 82 -26.14 15.79 31.67
N GLN A 83 -26.53 14.54 31.38
CA GLN A 83 -27.91 14.04 31.20
C GLN A 83 -28.72 14.30 29.92
N GLN A 84 -29.30 13.16 29.47
CA GLN A 84 -30.56 12.99 28.71
C GLN A 84 -30.50 13.46 27.24
N GLY A 85 -31.05 12.77 26.25
CA GLY A 85 -31.94 11.61 26.12
C GLY A 85 -32.39 11.54 24.65
N TYR A 86 -32.99 10.40 24.23
CA TYR A 86 -33.93 10.18 23.10
C TYR A 86 -33.87 11.12 21.85
N ALA A 87 -33.81 10.65 20.60
CA ALA A 87 -34.72 9.69 19.95
C ALA A 87 -34.21 9.29 18.53
N PRO A 88 -34.70 8.17 17.96
CA PRO A 88 -34.45 7.78 16.57
C PRO A 88 -35.44 8.49 15.61
N GLN A 89 -34.99 8.86 14.41
CA GLN A 89 -35.88 9.37 13.37
C GLN A 89 -35.85 8.43 12.16
N GLU A 90 -37.01 7.81 11.94
CA GLU A 90 -37.40 7.02 10.77
C GLU A 90 -37.67 7.91 9.54
N GLU A 91 -37.57 7.25 8.39
CA GLU A 91 -38.34 7.43 7.15
C GLU A 91 -38.46 8.82 6.49
N GLY A 92 -37.87 8.89 5.29
CA GLY A 92 -38.30 9.80 4.24
C GLY A 92 -37.95 9.23 2.87
N MET A 93 -38.93 8.60 2.22
CA MET A 93 -38.92 8.36 0.78
C MET A 93 -38.99 9.69 0.02
N MET A 94 -38.23 9.83 -1.08
CA MET A 94 -38.56 10.58 -2.31
C MET A 94 -37.51 10.17 -3.36
N ASP A 95 -37.85 9.50 -4.45
CA ASP A 95 -38.56 9.97 -5.65
C ASP A 95 -37.63 10.67 -6.67
N TYR A 96 -37.95 10.47 -7.93
CA TYR A 96 -37.17 10.44 -9.16
C TYR A 96 -36.45 11.74 -9.57
N ASN A 97 -35.41 11.58 -10.42
CA ASN A 97 -35.38 12.07 -11.81
C ASN A 97 -34.08 12.79 -12.25
N GLN A 98 -33.58 12.37 -13.42
CA GLN A 98 -32.82 13.09 -14.46
C GLN A 98 -31.77 14.16 -14.13
N GLY A 99 -30.58 13.95 -14.67
CA GLY A 99 -29.62 15.02 -14.94
C GLY A 99 -28.36 14.48 -15.63
N TYR A 100 -28.44 14.17 -16.92
CA TYR A 100 -27.26 13.93 -17.75
C TYR A 100 -26.51 15.25 -17.92
N THR A 101 -25.34 15.38 -17.31
CA THR A 101 -24.38 16.44 -17.62
C THR A 101 -23.36 15.93 -18.61
N GLN A 102 -23.48 16.37 -19.86
CA GLN A 102 -22.40 16.34 -20.84
C GLN A 102 -21.31 17.32 -20.38
N GLU A 103 -20.15 16.80 -19.96
CA GLU A 103 -18.94 17.60 -19.89
C GLU A 103 -18.32 17.69 -21.28
N ALA A 104 -18.32 18.91 -21.79
CA ALA A 104 -17.65 19.30 -23.02
C ALA A 104 -16.13 19.30 -22.80
N TYR A 105 -15.42 18.44 -23.52
CA TYR A 105 -13.96 18.50 -23.60
C TYR A 105 -13.54 19.57 -24.62
N PRO A 106 -12.54 20.42 -24.30
CA PRO A 106 -11.96 21.36 -25.23
C PRO A 106 -11.11 20.61 -26.29
N GLN A 107 -11.39 20.92 -27.55
CA GLN A 107 -10.67 20.42 -28.72
C GLN A 107 -9.40 21.26 -28.90
N GLU A 108 -8.25 20.79 -28.41
CA GLU A 108 -6.96 21.39 -28.73
C GLU A 108 -6.58 21.07 -30.18
N ALA A 109 -6.62 22.11 -31.01
CA ALA A 109 -6.19 22.09 -32.39
C ALA A 109 -4.65 22.06 -32.47
N TYR A 110 -4.09 20.93 -32.88
CA TYR A 110 -2.70 20.86 -33.31
C TYR A 110 -2.59 21.33 -34.78
N PRO A 111 -1.76 22.34 -35.08
CA PRO A 111 -1.46 22.71 -36.46
C PRO A 111 -0.53 21.66 -37.10
N GLN A 112 -0.99 21.01 -38.16
CA GLN A 112 -0.17 20.15 -39.00
C GLN A 112 0.67 21.04 -39.94
N GLN A 113 1.96 21.16 -39.64
CA GLN A 113 2.92 21.93 -40.43
C GLN A 113 3.48 21.04 -41.54
N TYR A 114 2.99 21.26 -42.77
CA TYR A 114 3.60 20.70 -43.99
C TYR A 114 4.91 21.43 -44.30
N PRO A 115 6.03 20.72 -44.50
CA PRO A 115 7.17 21.29 -45.22
C PRO A 115 6.89 21.20 -46.73
N ALA A 116 6.61 22.35 -47.32
CA ALA A 116 6.73 22.57 -48.76
C ALA A 116 8.21 22.47 -49.15
N SER A 117 8.54 21.55 -50.05
CA SER A 117 9.83 21.51 -50.72
C SER A 117 9.66 22.04 -52.13
N GLU A 118 10.36 23.15 -52.39
CA GLU A 118 10.47 23.83 -53.67
C GLU A 118 11.15 22.93 -54.73
N GLY A 119 10.76 23.17 -55.98
CA GLY A 119 11.17 22.37 -57.11
C GLY A 119 12.63 22.53 -57.50
N GLN A 120 13.13 21.49 -58.16
CA GLN A 120 14.19 21.63 -59.15
C GLN A 120 13.86 20.80 -60.38
N ASP A 121 14.03 21.51 -61.48
CA ASP A 121 13.67 21.24 -62.85
C ASP A 121 14.85 20.62 -63.62
N TYR A 122 14.55 20.03 -64.79
CA TYR A 122 15.43 19.56 -65.85
C TYR A 122 16.25 18.25 -65.67
N GLY A 123 15.64 17.16 -66.15
CA GLY A 123 16.05 16.54 -67.42
C GLY A 123 17.30 15.66 -67.45
N ALA A 124 17.11 14.33 -67.46
CA ALA A 124 18.01 13.40 -68.14
C ALA A 124 17.28 12.11 -68.54
N SER A 125 16.93 12.07 -69.82
CA SER A 125 16.61 10.86 -70.59
C SER A 125 17.78 9.87 -70.53
N TYR A 126 17.57 8.67 -69.98
CA TYR A 126 18.18 7.44 -70.50
C TYR A 126 17.22 6.27 -70.23
N GLY A 127 16.71 5.70 -71.32
CA GLY A 127 15.97 4.47 -71.30
C GLY A 127 16.85 3.31 -70.85
N TYR A 128 16.29 2.51 -69.94
CA TYR A 128 16.62 1.10 -69.83
C TYR A 128 15.31 0.33 -69.89
N ASP A 129 15.04 -0.17 -71.09
CA ASP A 129 14.20 -1.32 -71.38
C ASP A 129 14.74 -2.50 -70.57
N TYR A 130 14.00 -2.93 -69.55
CA TYR A 130 14.21 -4.23 -68.92
C TYR A 130 12.94 -5.05 -69.11
N GLY A 131 13.09 -6.05 -69.99
CA GLY A 131 12.09 -6.98 -70.41
C GLY A 131 11.43 -7.76 -69.27
N GLY A 132 10.29 -8.34 -69.66
CA GLY A 132 9.30 -8.93 -68.79
C GLY A 132 9.76 -10.05 -67.87
N GLY A 133 8.99 -10.18 -66.81
CA GLY A 133 9.04 -11.29 -65.87
C GLY A 133 7.90 -11.13 -64.87
N TYR A 134 6.87 -11.97 -65.02
CA TYR A 134 5.80 -12.29 -64.06
C TYR A 134 5.96 -11.75 -62.63
N ALA A 135 4.99 -11.00 -62.12
CA ALA A 135 4.52 -11.11 -60.73
C ALA A 135 3.31 -10.18 -60.49
N GLY A 136 2.27 -10.70 -59.86
CA GLY A 136 1.06 -9.96 -59.53
C GLY A 136 1.36 -8.74 -58.66
N GLY A 137 1.14 -7.55 -59.22
CA GLY A 137 1.03 -6.33 -58.45
C GLY A 137 -0.32 -6.32 -57.74
N THR A 138 -0.35 -6.75 -56.48
CA THR A 138 -1.43 -6.34 -55.57
C THR A 138 -1.46 -4.82 -55.55
N ASP A 139 -2.57 -4.23 -55.98
CA ASP A 139 -2.84 -2.79 -55.95
C ASP A 139 -2.45 -2.24 -54.57
N THR A 140 -1.47 -1.33 -54.55
CA THR A 140 -1.00 -0.66 -53.32
C THR A 140 -2.15 0.07 -52.61
N GLY A 141 -3.16 0.52 -53.35
CA GLY A 141 -4.40 1.08 -52.79
C GLY A 141 -5.19 0.08 -51.96
N THR A 142 -5.31 -1.18 -52.40
CA THR A 142 -5.99 -2.23 -51.62
C THR A 142 -5.18 -2.63 -50.39
N LEU A 143 -3.85 -2.60 -50.49
CA LEU A 143 -2.97 -2.85 -49.35
C LEU A 143 -3.09 -1.73 -48.29
N ILE A 144 -3.21 -0.47 -48.70
CA ILE A 144 -3.43 0.66 -47.80
C ILE A 144 -4.80 0.56 -47.12
N GLU A 145 -5.88 0.24 -47.85
CA GLU A 145 -7.22 0.08 -47.28
C GLU A 145 -7.28 -1.05 -46.24
N ILE A 146 -6.66 -2.21 -46.54
CA ILE A 146 -6.55 -3.32 -45.60
C ILE A 146 -5.73 -2.91 -44.37
N ALA A 147 -4.64 -2.16 -44.55
CA ALA A 147 -3.80 -1.69 -43.45
C ALA A 147 -4.56 -0.70 -42.55
N GLU A 148 -5.32 0.24 -43.11
CA GLU A 148 -6.13 1.19 -42.36
C GLU A 148 -7.26 0.50 -41.57
N GLN A 149 -7.89 -0.51 -42.16
CA GLN A 149 -8.93 -1.29 -41.51
C GLN A 149 -8.36 -2.10 -40.33
N ILE A 150 -7.24 -2.80 -40.55
CA ILE A 150 -6.57 -3.58 -39.49
C ILE A 150 -6.07 -2.65 -38.39
N PHE A 151 -5.50 -1.50 -38.75
CA PHE A 151 -5.02 -0.51 -37.78
C PHE A 151 -6.17 0.02 -36.92
N SER A 152 -7.29 0.42 -37.54
CA SER A 152 -8.47 0.91 -36.83
C SER A 152 -9.06 -0.15 -35.89
N GLU A 153 -9.12 -1.41 -36.33
CA GLU A 153 -9.61 -2.51 -35.50
C GLU A 153 -8.69 -2.78 -34.30
N LYS A 154 -7.36 -2.72 -34.50
CA LYS A 154 -6.37 -2.91 -33.44
C LYS A 154 -6.38 -1.76 -32.44
N ILE A 155 -6.47 -0.51 -32.91
CA ILE A 155 -6.60 0.68 -32.05
C ILE A 155 -7.87 0.60 -31.20
N ARG A 156 -9.01 0.24 -31.78
CA ARG A 156 -10.26 0.04 -31.01
C ARG A 156 -10.13 -1.05 -29.96
N LYS A 157 -9.47 -2.17 -30.27
CA LYS A 157 -9.18 -3.23 -29.29
C LYS A 157 -8.31 -2.71 -28.14
N ILE A 158 -7.28 -1.92 -28.44
CA ILE A 158 -6.41 -1.30 -27.43
C ILE A 158 -7.20 -0.31 -26.56
N GLN A 159 -8.05 0.53 -27.16
CA GLN A 159 -8.92 1.47 -26.43
C GLN A 159 -9.83 0.73 -25.44
N ASN A 160 -10.53 -0.31 -25.90
CA ASN A 160 -11.39 -1.12 -25.03
C ASN A 160 -10.60 -1.78 -23.89
N GLN A 161 -9.36 -2.21 -24.15
CA GLN A 161 -8.49 -2.76 -23.10
C GLN A 161 -8.08 -1.69 -22.08
N LEU A 162 -7.75 -0.47 -22.53
CA LEU A 162 -7.43 0.66 -21.63
C LEU A 162 -8.63 1.03 -20.76
N ASP A 163 -9.83 1.04 -21.30
CA ASP A 163 -11.06 1.30 -20.54
C ASP A 163 -11.26 0.22 -19.47
N SER A 164 -11.11 -1.06 -19.84
CA SER A 164 -11.19 -2.17 -18.88
C SER A 164 -10.13 -2.08 -17.77
N LEU A 165 -8.93 -1.58 -18.09
CA LEU A 165 -7.86 -1.36 -17.11
C LEU A 165 -8.20 -0.22 -16.15
N ASN A 166 -8.84 0.85 -16.64
CA ASN A 166 -9.30 1.95 -15.80
C ASN A 166 -10.42 1.51 -14.85
N GLU A 167 -11.38 0.75 -15.35
CA GLU A 167 -12.43 0.15 -14.51
C GLU A 167 -11.84 -0.79 -13.46
N PHE A 168 -10.90 -1.66 -13.87
CA PHE A 168 -10.19 -2.55 -12.95
C PHE A 168 -9.41 -1.78 -11.89
N LYS A 169 -8.71 -0.70 -12.27
CA LYS A 169 -7.99 0.18 -11.35
C LYS A 169 -8.94 0.79 -10.32
N SER A 170 -10.07 1.35 -10.78
CA SER A 170 -11.08 1.95 -9.91
C SER A 170 -11.65 0.92 -8.93
N LEU A 171 -12.10 -0.24 -9.43
CA LEU A 171 -12.65 -1.31 -8.61
C LEU A 171 -11.64 -1.85 -7.59
N THR A 172 -10.39 -2.05 -8.01
CA THR A 172 -9.31 -2.52 -7.14
C THR A 172 -8.97 -1.48 -6.08
N GLN A 173 -8.93 -0.19 -6.42
CA GLN A 173 -8.70 0.89 -5.47
C GLN A 173 -9.81 0.95 -4.41
N THR A 174 -11.09 0.86 -4.80
CA THR A 174 -12.20 0.80 -3.84
C THR A 174 -12.10 -0.42 -2.92
N ARG A 175 -11.79 -1.60 -3.48
CA ARG A 175 -11.60 -2.82 -2.69
C ARG A 175 -10.44 -2.70 -1.71
N MET A 176 -9.34 -2.07 -2.12
CA MET A 176 -8.15 -1.87 -1.29
C MET A 176 -8.45 -0.91 -0.13
N ILE A 177 -9.13 0.21 -0.38
CA ILE A 177 -9.58 1.14 0.67
C ILE A 177 -10.50 0.42 1.67
N THR A 178 -11.42 -0.42 1.17
CA THR A 178 -12.31 -1.19 2.03
C THR A 178 -11.55 -2.22 2.87
N MET A 179 -10.56 -2.90 2.30
CA MET A 179 -9.70 -3.84 3.04
C MET A 179 -8.87 -3.12 4.09
N GLU A 180 -8.31 -1.95 3.79
CA GLU A 180 -7.58 -1.12 4.76
C GLU A 180 -8.47 -0.75 5.95
N GLY A 181 -9.71 -0.30 5.69
CA GLY A 181 -10.66 0.02 6.76
C GLY A 181 -11.01 -1.19 7.63
N ARG A 182 -11.17 -2.37 7.03
CA ARG A 182 -11.40 -3.62 7.77
C ARG A 182 -10.18 -4.03 8.59
N LEU A 183 -8.97 -3.85 8.06
CA LEU A 183 -7.72 -4.13 8.77
C LEU A 183 -7.56 -3.23 9.99
N LYS A 184 -7.77 -1.92 9.86
CA LYS A 184 -7.75 -0.98 10.99
C LYS A 184 -8.76 -1.36 12.08
N ARG A 185 -9.97 -1.78 11.68
CA ARG A 185 -10.96 -2.26 12.66
C ARG A 185 -10.52 -3.56 13.35
N MET A 186 -9.90 -4.49 12.62
CA MET A 186 -9.35 -5.71 13.22
C MET A 186 -8.21 -5.40 14.18
N GLU A 187 -7.34 -4.46 13.86
CA GLU A 187 -6.28 -3.95 14.75
C GLU A 187 -6.89 -3.41 16.06
N THR A 188 -7.90 -2.52 15.98
CA THR A 188 -8.58 -2.01 17.17
C THR A 188 -9.26 -3.11 18.00
N MET A 189 -9.88 -4.11 17.35
CA MET A 189 -10.47 -5.25 18.07
C MET A 189 -9.42 -6.11 18.77
N ILE A 190 -8.23 -6.28 18.17
CA ILE A 190 -7.11 -6.99 18.79
C ILE A 190 -6.59 -6.21 20.01
N ASP A 191 -6.44 -4.88 19.89
CA ASP A 191 -6.01 -4.04 21.02
C ASP A 191 -7.00 -4.12 22.18
N GLN A 192 -8.30 -4.02 21.90
CA GLN A 192 -9.35 -4.18 22.91
C GLN A 192 -9.33 -5.57 23.54
N LEU A 193 -9.11 -6.61 22.75
CA LEU A 193 -8.99 -7.97 23.27
C LEU A 193 -7.79 -8.09 24.20
N GLN A 194 -6.63 -7.54 23.83
CA GLN A 194 -5.43 -7.55 24.68
C GLN A 194 -5.66 -6.81 26.00
N LEU A 195 -6.26 -5.61 25.96
CA LEU A 195 -6.63 -4.87 27.17
C LEU A 195 -7.59 -5.67 28.05
N SER A 196 -8.63 -6.27 27.46
CA SER A 196 -9.60 -7.07 28.21
C SER A 196 -8.97 -8.30 28.88
N ILE A 197 -7.99 -8.94 28.22
CA ILE A 197 -7.24 -10.06 28.78
C ILE A 197 -6.36 -9.58 29.93
N LEU A 198 -5.65 -8.46 29.78
CA LEU A 198 -4.81 -7.88 30.83
C LEU A 198 -5.65 -7.50 32.06
N ASP A 199 -6.79 -6.84 31.87
CA ASP A 199 -7.71 -6.49 32.95
C ASP A 199 -8.26 -7.73 33.66
N LYS A 200 -8.59 -8.77 32.88
CA LYS A 200 -9.09 -10.01 33.45
C LYS A 200 -8.01 -10.74 34.24
N VAL A 201 -6.80 -10.89 33.70
CA VAL A 201 -5.67 -11.51 34.41
C VAL A 201 -5.27 -10.71 35.64
N GLY A 202 -5.26 -9.37 35.55
CA GLY A 202 -4.99 -8.47 36.67
C GLY A 202 -6.01 -8.63 37.79
N SER A 203 -7.31 -8.62 37.46
CA SER A 203 -8.38 -8.86 38.44
C SER A 203 -8.34 -10.27 39.04
N TYR A 204 -8.00 -11.31 38.26
CA TYR A 204 -7.74 -12.66 38.79
C TYR A 204 -6.56 -12.67 39.77
N GLY A 205 -5.46 -11.98 39.47
CA GLY A 205 -4.30 -11.86 40.35
C GLY A 205 -4.63 -11.15 41.67
N GLN A 206 -5.41 -10.07 41.61
CA GLN A 206 -5.91 -9.36 42.78
C GLN A 206 -6.83 -10.25 43.63
N ASN A 207 -7.78 -10.95 43.00
CA ASN A 207 -8.68 -11.88 43.68
C ASN A 207 -7.92 -13.03 44.36
N LEU A 208 -6.93 -13.62 43.68
CA LEU A 208 -6.06 -14.65 44.27
C LEU A 208 -5.26 -14.13 45.46
N SER A 209 -4.76 -12.89 45.38
CA SER A 209 -4.07 -12.23 46.49
C SER A 209 -4.98 -12.02 47.70
N SER A 210 -6.22 -11.56 47.47
CA SER A 210 -7.23 -11.40 48.51
C SER A 210 -7.57 -12.75 49.18
N ILE A 211 -7.82 -13.80 48.38
CA ILE A 211 -8.07 -15.15 48.88
C ILE A 211 -6.88 -15.66 49.70
N LYS A 212 -5.64 -15.46 49.23
CA LYS A 212 -4.43 -15.83 49.97
C LYS A 212 -4.37 -15.13 51.32
N LYS A 213 -4.65 -13.82 51.36
CA LYS A 213 -4.64 -13.03 52.60
C LYS A 213 -5.70 -13.52 53.58
N GLU A 214 -6.91 -13.78 53.12
CA GLU A 214 -7.99 -14.36 53.93
C GLU A 214 -7.63 -15.75 54.45
N MET A 215 -7.03 -16.60 53.60
CA MET A 215 -6.55 -17.92 53.98
C MET A 215 -5.48 -17.84 55.08
N THR A 216 -4.51 -16.91 54.96
CA THR A 216 -3.51 -16.66 56.01
C THR A 216 -4.17 -16.20 57.31
N MET A 217 -5.12 -15.25 57.26
CA MET A 217 -5.82 -14.78 58.45
C MET A 217 -6.64 -15.89 59.12
N MET A 218 -7.24 -16.80 58.34
CA MET A 218 -7.96 -17.95 58.84
C MET A 218 -7.02 -18.98 59.50
N GLN A 219 -5.87 -19.24 58.88
CA GLN A 219 -4.81 -20.09 59.46
C GLN A 219 -4.30 -19.52 60.78
N ASP A 220 -4.04 -18.22 60.84
CA ASP A 220 -3.60 -17.53 62.06
C ASP A 220 -4.66 -17.61 63.16
N SER A 221 -5.93 -17.42 62.82
CA SER A 221 -7.05 -17.50 63.75
C SER A 221 -7.23 -18.91 64.30
N PHE A 222 -7.13 -19.92 63.43
CA PHE A 222 -7.18 -21.32 63.82
C PHE A 222 -5.97 -21.71 64.69
N GLY A 223 -4.77 -21.26 64.34
CA GLY A 223 -3.56 -21.47 65.14
C GLY A 223 -3.68 -20.86 66.54
N LYS A 224 -4.21 -19.63 66.64
CA LYS A 224 -4.49 -18.99 67.94
C LYS A 224 -5.52 -19.76 68.77
N MET A 225 -6.56 -20.29 68.13
CA MET A 225 -7.59 -21.07 68.81
C MET A 225 -7.07 -22.41 69.32
N ILE A 226 -6.30 -23.14 68.51
CA ILE A 226 -5.63 -24.38 68.92
C ILE A 226 -4.71 -24.12 70.10
N ASN A 227 -3.84 -23.10 70.01
CA ASN A 227 -2.90 -22.78 71.09
C ASN A 227 -3.61 -22.44 72.41
N LYS A 228 -4.77 -21.75 72.36
CA LYS A 228 -5.59 -21.50 73.55
C LYS A 228 -6.22 -22.77 74.10
N ALA A 229 -6.74 -23.64 73.24
CA ALA A 229 -7.36 -24.90 73.65
C ALA A 229 -6.35 -25.86 74.31
N THR A 230 -5.13 -25.94 73.78
CA THR A 230 -4.06 -26.76 74.39
C THR A 230 -3.52 -26.13 75.67
N ALA A 231 -3.39 -24.80 75.75
CA ALA A 231 -2.93 -24.10 76.95
C ALA A 231 -3.91 -24.19 78.15
N HIS A 232 -5.22 -24.29 77.89
CA HIS A 232 -6.22 -24.50 78.96
C HIS A 232 -6.38 -25.98 79.37
N SER A 233 -5.71 -26.91 78.68
CA SER A 233 -5.71 -28.33 79.03
C SER A 233 -4.52 -28.77 79.90
N GLU A 234 -3.70 -27.84 80.38
CA GLU A 234 -2.69 -28.19 81.39
C GLU A 234 -3.34 -28.76 82.66
N PRO A 235 -2.79 -29.86 83.19
CA PRO A 235 -3.49 -30.70 84.15
C PRO A 235 -3.68 -29.94 85.46
N ILE A 236 -4.94 -29.94 85.91
CA ILE A 236 -5.35 -29.69 87.29
C ILE A 236 -4.70 -30.78 88.16
N ASN A 237 -3.39 -30.69 88.41
CA ASN A 237 -2.68 -31.59 89.31
C ASN A 237 -2.66 -30.96 90.70
N THR A 238 -3.82 -31.10 91.36
CA THR A 238 -3.98 -31.32 92.79
C THR A 238 -3.01 -30.60 93.73
N ALA A 239 -3.33 -29.35 94.07
CA ALA A 239 -3.07 -28.84 95.40
C ALA A 239 -4.09 -29.47 96.37
N LYS A 240 -3.80 -30.65 96.95
CA LYS A 240 -4.60 -31.18 98.08
C LYS A 240 -3.86 -32.16 98.98
N LYS A 241 -3.23 -31.63 100.04
CA LYS A 241 -3.25 -32.10 101.46
C LYS A 241 -2.02 -31.52 102.18
N ARG A 242 -2.20 -30.54 103.06
CA ARG A 242 -2.58 -30.64 104.49
C ARG A 242 -1.35 -30.75 105.40
N ARG A 243 -1.24 -29.72 106.26
CA ARG A 243 -0.55 -29.64 107.55
C ARG A 243 0.97 -29.59 107.56
#